data_AF-A0A392R2T8-F1
#
_entry.id   AF-A0A392R2T8-F1
#
_cell.length_a   1.000
_cell.length_b   1.000
_cell.length_c   1.000
_cell.angle_alpha   90.00
_cell.angle_beta   90.00
_cell.angle_gamma   90.00
#
_symmetry.space_group_name_H-M   'P 1'
#
loop_
_entity.id
_entity.type
_entity.pdbx_description
1 polymer ?
#
loop_
_entity_poly.entity_id
_entity_poly.type
_entity_poly.pdbx_seq_one_letter_code
_entity_poly.pdbx_strand_id
1 'polypeptide(L)'
;MTSSSNAYWPPSPGYWPSSKFKSMSFYKGFTNLWGPQHQRLEQNALTIWLDRTSGSGFKSVRPFRSGYFGASIKLQPGYTAGVITAFYVRCCNMTCTFD
;
A
#
# COMPACT_ATOMS: atom_id res chain seq x y z
N MET A 1 -27.34 15.99 -29.52
CA MET A 1 -27.19 15.01 -28.45
C MET A 1 -25.92 15.33 -27.69
N THR A 2 -26.03 16.08 -26.60
CA THR A 2 -24.88 16.49 -25.77
C THR A 2 -24.54 15.34 -24.82
N SER A 3 -23.44 14.65 -25.06
CA SER A 3 -22.93 13.66 -24.11
C SER A 3 -22.02 14.36 -23.10
N SER A 4 -22.45 14.29 -21.85
CA SER A 4 -21.80 14.78 -20.65
C SER A 4 -20.63 13.88 -20.23
N SER A 5 -19.49 14.49 -19.88
CA SER A 5 -18.58 13.98 -18.85
C SER A 5 -17.54 15.04 -18.50
N ASN A 6 -17.91 15.98 -17.63
CA ASN A 6 -16.95 16.86 -16.95
C ASN A 6 -16.17 16.06 -15.90
N ALA A 7 -15.37 15.09 -16.34
CA ALA A 7 -14.37 14.47 -15.49
C ALA A 7 -13.11 15.34 -15.57
N TYR A 8 -12.92 16.22 -14.59
CA TYR A 8 -11.73 17.08 -14.48
C TYR A 8 -10.53 16.23 -14.04
N TRP A 9 -10.04 15.38 -14.95
CA TRP A 9 -8.81 14.63 -14.74
C TRP A 9 -7.61 15.56 -14.93
N PRO A 10 -6.56 15.42 -14.10
CA PRO A 10 -5.33 16.15 -14.35
C PRO A 10 -4.77 15.78 -15.73
N PRO A 11 -4.09 16.72 -16.42
CA PRO A 11 -3.47 16.42 -17.70
C PRO A 11 -2.41 15.31 -17.54
N SER A 12 -2.24 14.51 -18.59
CA SER A 12 -1.30 13.39 -18.60
C SER A 12 0.13 13.87 -18.27
N PRO A 13 0.82 13.26 -17.30
CA PRO A 13 2.18 13.65 -16.91
C PRO A 13 3.27 13.44 -17.98
N GLY A 14 2.98 12.74 -19.08
CA GLY A 14 3.95 12.39 -20.14
C GLY A 14 4.97 11.31 -19.74
N TYR A 15 5.17 11.08 -18.44
CA TYR A 15 6.05 10.05 -17.90
C TYR A 15 5.42 9.34 -16.68
N TRP A 16 5.44 8.00 -16.70
CA TRP A 16 4.87 7.16 -15.64
C TRP A 16 5.97 6.33 -14.98
N PRO A 17 6.52 6.74 -13.83
CA PRO A 17 7.58 5.97 -13.17
C PRO A 17 7.12 4.57 -12.77
N SER A 18 5.85 4.40 -12.38
CA SER A 18 5.29 3.11 -11.98
C SER A 18 5.30 2.05 -13.09
N SER A 19 5.26 2.43 -14.37
CA SER A 19 5.31 1.47 -15.49
C SER A 19 6.73 0.99 -15.80
N LYS A 20 7.76 1.70 -15.32
CA LYS A 20 9.17 1.32 -15.50
C LYS A 20 9.64 0.28 -14.50
N PHE A 21 8.99 0.19 -13.34
CA PHE A 21 9.34 -0.77 -12.29
C PHE A 21 8.36 -1.95 -12.29
N LYS A 22 8.89 -3.18 -12.26
CA LYS A 22 8.04 -4.38 -12.14
C LYS A 22 7.53 -4.54 -10.70
N SER A 23 6.28 -4.96 -10.58
CA SER A 23 5.72 -5.41 -9.31
C SER A 23 6.52 -6.60 -8.76
N MET A 24 6.73 -6.62 -7.45
CA MET A 24 7.46 -7.68 -6.76
C MET A 24 6.52 -8.54 -5.92
N SER A 25 6.95 -9.76 -5.58
CA SER A 25 6.19 -10.58 -4.65
C SER A 25 6.33 -10.14 -3.20
N PHE A 26 5.23 -10.14 -2.44
CA PHE A 26 5.22 -9.65 -1.06
C PHE A 26 6.29 -10.36 -0.21
N TYR A 27 6.27 -11.69 -0.17
CA TYR A 27 7.24 -12.48 0.62
C TYR A 27 8.68 -12.39 0.13
N LYS A 28 8.93 -11.81 -1.06
CA LYS A 28 10.29 -11.55 -1.55
C LYS A 28 10.86 -10.24 -1.01
N GLY A 29 10.00 -9.26 -0.71
CA GLY A 29 10.42 -7.92 -0.28
C GLY A 29 10.10 -7.58 1.16
N PHE A 30 9.05 -8.19 1.70
CA PHE A 30 8.42 -7.80 2.95
C PHE A 30 8.15 -9.01 3.83
N THR A 31 8.13 -8.75 5.13
CA THR A 31 7.75 -9.69 6.18
C THR A 31 6.70 -9.05 7.07
N ASN A 32 5.83 -9.86 7.66
CA ASN A 32 4.94 -9.38 8.71
C ASN A 32 5.78 -8.82 9.87
N LEU A 33 5.33 -7.70 10.42
CA LEU A 33 5.90 -7.05 11.60
C LEU A 33 5.12 -7.44 12.85
N TRP A 34 3.78 -7.40 12.76
CA TRP A 34 2.85 -7.75 13.82
C TRP A 34 1.45 -8.06 13.23
N GLY A 35 0.60 -8.71 14.02
CA GLY A 35 -0.76 -9.07 13.61
C GLY A 35 -0.83 -10.07 12.44
N PRO A 36 -0.14 -11.23 12.49
CA PRO A 36 -0.18 -12.23 11.42
C PRO A 36 -1.58 -12.80 11.18
N GLN A 37 -2.44 -12.84 12.21
CA GLN A 37 -3.83 -13.25 12.10
C GLN A 37 -4.70 -12.26 11.29
N HIS A 38 -4.25 -11.01 11.17
CA HIS A 38 -4.92 -9.92 10.45
C HIS A 38 -4.29 -9.64 9.08
N GLN A 39 -3.61 -10.64 8.52
CA GLN A 39 -2.93 -10.54 7.23
C GLN A 39 -3.28 -11.74 6.34
N ARG A 40 -3.72 -11.46 5.11
CA ARG A 40 -4.04 -12.48 4.10
C ARG A 40 -3.37 -12.11 2.79
N LEU A 41 -2.68 -13.08 2.19
CA LEU A 41 -2.03 -12.90 0.90
C LEU A 41 -2.73 -13.74 -0.16
N GLU A 42 -3.21 -13.09 -1.21
CA GLU A 42 -3.86 -13.74 -2.35
C GLU A 42 -3.27 -13.22 -3.64
N GLN A 43 -2.76 -14.12 -4.49
CA GLN A 43 -2.25 -13.77 -5.83
C GLN A 43 -1.33 -12.54 -5.83
N ASN A 44 -0.48 -12.42 -4.80
CA ASN A 44 0.45 -11.33 -4.60
C ASN A 44 -0.14 -9.96 -4.21
N ALA A 45 -1.44 -9.91 -3.92
CA ALA A 45 -2.08 -8.82 -3.20
C ALA A 45 -2.08 -9.13 -1.70
N LEU A 46 -1.66 -8.15 -0.91
CA LEU A 46 -1.72 -8.23 0.55
C LEU A 46 -2.97 -7.50 1.03
N THR A 47 -3.79 -8.22 1.78
CA THR A 47 -4.91 -7.66 2.53
C THR A 47 -4.54 -7.66 4.00
N ILE A 48 -4.54 -6.47 4.59
CA ILE A 48 -4.44 -6.27 6.03
C ILE A 48 -5.72 -5.61 6.52
N TRP A 49 -6.16 -5.97 7.72
CA TRP A 49 -7.35 -5.38 8.33
C TRP A 49 -7.12 -5.10 9.81
N LEU A 50 -8.01 -4.27 10.36
CA LEU A 50 -8.04 -3.87 11.75
C LEU A 50 -9.38 -4.31 12.29
N ASP A 51 -9.34 -4.96 13.44
CA ASP A 51 -10.52 -5.18 14.25
C ASP A 51 -10.29 -4.59 15.65
N ARG A 52 -11.23 -4.82 16.58
CA ARG A 52 -11.09 -4.32 17.96
C ARG A 52 -9.96 -4.99 18.73
N THR A 53 -9.43 -6.11 18.25
CA THR A 53 -8.40 -6.89 18.94
C THR A 53 -7.01 -6.42 18.56
N SER A 54 -6.76 -6.20 17.26
CA SER A 54 -5.49 -5.68 16.76
C SER A 54 -5.58 -5.28 15.29
N GLY A 55 -4.69 -4.39 14.88
CA GLY A 55 -4.40 -4.14 13.47
C GLY A 55 -3.38 -5.11 12.88
N SER A 56 -2.72 -4.66 11.83
CA SER A 56 -1.60 -5.41 11.23
C SER A 56 -0.58 -4.47 10.60
N GLY A 57 0.65 -4.98 10.46
CA GLY A 57 1.70 -4.24 9.79
C GLY A 57 2.77 -5.14 9.22
N PHE A 58 3.46 -4.64 8.20
CA PHE A 58 4.57 -5.33 7.56
C PHE A 58 5.76 -4.38 7.35
N LYS A 59 6.95 -4.95 7.29
CA LYS A 59 8.19 -4.22 7.04
C LYS A 59 8.99 -4.85 5.91
N SER A 60 9.87 -4.08 5.30
CA SER A 60 10.84 -4.61 4.35
C SER A 60 11.82 -5.57 5.02
N VAL A 61 12.22 -6.60 4.30
CA VAL A 61 13.20 -7.60 4.78
C VAL A 61 14.60 -6.99 4.85
N ARG A 62 14.92 -6.09 3.92
CA ARG A 62 16.21 -5.43 3.83
C ARG A 62 16.06 -3.93 4.06
N PRO A 63 17.07 -3.29 4.67
CA PRO A 63 17.15 -1.85 4.71
C PRO A 63 17.51 -1.29 3.34
N PHE A 64 17.08 -0.06 3.08
CA PHE A 64 17.34 0.68 1.86
C PHE A 64 18.10 1.97 2.17
N ARG A 65 19.03 2.32 1.27
CA ARG A 65 19.73 3.61 1.31
C ARG A 65 19.05 4.65 0.42
N SER A 66 18.55 4.23 -0.73
CA SER A 66 17.79 5.02 -1.70
C SER A 66 16.98 4.08 -2.58
N GLY A 67 15.93 4.59 -3.21
CA GLY A 67 15.09 3.80 -4.11
C GLY A 67 13.75 4.46 -4.38
N TYR A 68 13.04 3.96 -5.38
CA TYR A 68 11.64 4.27 -5.61
C TYR A 68 10.77 3.23 -4.93
N PHE A 69 9.87 3.69 -4.07
CA PHE A 69 8.96 2.85 -3.32
C PHE A 69 7.53 3.18 -3.71
N GLY A 70 6.91 2.26 -4.43
CA GLY A 70 5.52 2.36 -4.85
C GLY A 70 4.73 1.17 -4.34
N ALA A 71 3.50 1.44 -3.92
CA ALA A 71 2.52 0.41 -3.61
C ALA A 71 1.18 0.82 -4.22
N SER A 72 0.45 -0.16 -4.74
CA SER A 72 -0.95 0.03 -5.11
C SER A 72 -1.80 -0.24 -3.87
N ILE A 73 -2.38 0.81 -3.29
CA ILE A 73 -3.12 0.73 -2.04
C ILE A 73 -4.60 0.94 -2.34
N LYS A 74 -5.44 0.03 -1.83
CA LYS A 74 -6.90 0.16 -1.86
C LYS A 74 -7.40 0.32 -0.43
N LEU A 75 -8.09 1.43 -0.17
CA LEU A 75 -8.67 1.70 1.15
C LEU A 75 -10.06 1.07 1.27
N GLN A 76 -10.47 0.82 2.52
CA GLN A 76 -11.81 0.33 2.82
C GLN A 76 -12.86 1.41 2.51
N PRO A 77 -13.97 1.06 1.84
CA PRO A 77 -15.10 1.98 1.66
C PRO A 77 -15.93 2.08 2.95
N GLY A 78 -16.52 3.24 3.21
CA GLY A 78 -17.44 3.45 4.34
C GLY A 78 -16.82 4.23 5.50
N TYR A 79 -17.28 3.93 6.72
CA TYR A 79 -16.87 4.65 7.93
C TYR A 79 -15.54 4.10 8.47
N THR A 80 -14.48 4.89 8.34
CA THR A 80 -13.12 4.57 8.82
C THR A 80 -12.58 5.65 9.76
N ALA A 81 -13.45 6.27 10.56
CA ALA A 81 -13.02 7.33 11.48
C ALA A 81 -12.07 6.76 12.53
N GLY A 82 -10.92 7.41 12.71
CA GLY A 82 -9.89 7.00 13.67
C GLY A 82 -9.01 5.82 13.21
N VAL A 83 -9.16 5.34 11.97
CA VAL A 83 -8.31 4.30 11.39
C VAL A 83 -7.30 4.92 10.44
N ILE A 84 -6.04 4.55 10.56
CA ILE A 84 -4.93 5.05 9.74
C ILE A 84 -4.36 3.91 8.90
N THR A 85 -4.28 4.13 7.59
CA THR A 85 -3.43 3.33 6.70
C THR A 85 -2.16 4.10 6.39
N ALA A 86 -1.02 3.62 6.86
CA ALA A 86 0.25 4.30 6.67
C ALA A 86 1.20 3.47 5.81
N PHE A 87 1.86 4.12 4.85
CA PHE A 87 3.00 3.59 4.09
C PHE A 87 4.15 4.57 4.18
N TYR A 88 5.23 4.20 4.87
CA TYR A 88 6.31 5.13 5.17
C TYR A 88 7.67 4.44 5.28
N VAL A 89 8.73 5.23 5.18
CA VAL A 89 10.12 4.80 5.38
C VAL A 89 10.64 5.37 6.69
N ARG A 90 11.22 4.53 7.55
CA ARG A 90 11.83 4.92 8.84
C ARG A 90 13.22 4.32 8.95
N CYS A 91 14.22 5.16 9.28
CA CYS A 91 15.58 4.75 9.70
C CYS A 91 16.12 3.55 8.90
N CYS A 92 16.01 3.66 7.58
CA CYS A 92 16.42 2.68 6.56
C CYS A 92 15.44 1.54 6.22
N ASN A 93 14.35 1.30 6.95
CA ASN A 93 13.35 0.28 6.60
C ASN A 93 12.04 0.89 6.10
N MET A 94 11.40 0.20 5.15
CA MET A 94 10.05 0.57 4.73
C MET A 94 9.01 -0.22 5.51
N THR A 95 7.97 0.46 5.98
CA THR A 95 6.93 -0.11 6.83
C THR A 95 5.55 0.33 6.34
N CYS A 96 4.60 -0.60 6.36
CA CYS A 96 3.18 -0.30 6.29
C CYS A 96 2.51 -0.71 7.59
N THR A 97 1.59 0.12 8.08
CA THR A 97 0.72 -0.23 9.23
C THR A 97 -0.73 0.12 8.92
N PHE A 98 -1.62 -0.65 9.53
CA PHE A 98 -3.06 -0.41 9.56
C PHE A 98 -3.49 -0.53 11.02
N ASP A 99 -3.79 0.62 11.62
CA ASP A 99 -3.99 0.83 13.05
C ASP A 99 -5.14 1.80 13.33
#